data_AF-A0A498H7R2-F1
#
_entry.id   AF-A0A498H7R2-F1
#
_cell.length_a   1.000
_cell.length_b   1.000
_cell.length_c   1.000
_cell.angle_alpha   90.00
_cell.angle_beta   90.00
_cell.angle_gamma   90.00
#
_symmetry.space_group_name_H-M   'P 1'
#
loop_
_entity.id
_entity.type
_entity.pdbx_description
1 polymer ?
#
loop_
_entity_poly.entity_id
_entity_poly.type
_entity_poly.pdbx_seq_one_letter_code
_entity_poly.pdbx_strand_id
1 'polypeptide(L)'
;ERRHMSFPPSNSRTCEKVELRPKQCIDAALKPLLENIDIRINGSLSSKDLFYTAMCMAVDKSSVHSASKHYQEIPCETSLRYHLRKLSLEELIQANENILLHSSVGTLKPEKKYEFAIDFTNDPYYGKVDS
;
A
#
# COMPACT_ATOMS: atom_id res chain seq x y z
N GLU A 1 -21.99 20.34 -52.44
CA GLU A 1 -22.07 19.15 -51.56
C GLU A 1 -21.11 19.28 -50.38
N ARG A 2 -21.63 19.42 -49.16
CA ARG A 2 -20.83 19.27 -47.92
C ARG A 2 -20.83 17.78 -47.55
N ARG A 3 -19.66 17.14 -47.52
CA ARG A 3 -19.52 15.77 -47.03
C ARG A 3 -19.82 15.76 -45.53
N HIS A 4 -20.91 15.08 -45.14
CA HIS A 4 -21.19 14.76 -43.75
C HIS A 4 -20.07 13.84 -43.23
N MET A 5 -19.23 14.36 -42.33
CA MET A 5 -18.31 13.55 -41.55
C MET A 5 -19.08 13.00 -40.34
N SER A 6 -19.47 11.74 -40.39
CA SER A 6 -20.01 11.02 -39.23
C SER A 6 -18.87 10.36 -38.46
N PHE A 7 -18.82 10.58 -37.15
CA PHE A 7 -17.93 9.85 -36.25
C PHE A 7 -18.30 8.36 -36.21
N PRO A 8 -17.33 7.44 -36.09
CA PRO A 8 -17.64 6.03 -35.93
C PRO A 8 -18.41 5.82 -34.61
N PRO A 9 -19.33 4.84 -34.56
CA PRO A 9 -20.07 4.55 -33.35
C PRO A 9 -19.10 4.16 -32.24
N SER A 10 -19.14 4.93 -31.14
CA SER A 10 -18.48 4.58 -29.90
C SER A 10 -19.07 3.26 -29.41
N ASN A 11 -18.30 2.18 -29.54
CA ASN A 11 -18.57 0.97 -28.78
C ASN A 11 -18.26 1.26 -27.31
N SER A 12 -19.24 1.79 -26.57
CA SER A 12 -19.18 1.86 -25.11
C SER A 12 -19.41 0.47 -24.52
N ARG A 13 -18.51 -0.47 -24.79
CA ARG A 13 -18.13 -1.40 -23.73
C ARG A 13 -17.14 -0.63 -22.88
N THR A 14 -17.65 0.18 -21.96
CA THR A 14 -16.89 0.55 -20.77
C THR A 14 -16.55 -0.76 -20.09
N CYS A 15 -15.38 -1.31 -20.44
CA CYS A 15 -14.70 -2.25 -19.57
C CYS A 15 -14.42 -1.42 -18.33
N GLU A 16 -15.28 -1.54 -17.31
CA GLU A 16 -14.97 -0.99 -16.00
C GLU A 16 -13.57 -1.48 -15.67
N LYS A 17 -12.61 -0.56 -15.63
CA LYS A 17 -11.26 -0.94 -15.22
C LYS A 17 -11.42 -1.54 -13.84
N VAL A 18 -11.00 -2.79 -13.69
CA VAL A 18 -10.94 -3.46 -12.39
C VAL A 18 -9.82 -2.78 -11.61
N GLU A 19 -10.12 -1.63 -11.03
CA GLU A 19 -9.22 -0.86 -10.18
C GLU A 19 -9.55 -1.19 -8.73
N LEU A 20 -8.52 -1.58 -7.97
CA LEU A 20 -8.67 -1.76 -6.53
C LEU A 20 -8.98 -0.40 -5.91
N ARG A 21 -10.13 -0.31 -5.23
CA ARG A 21 -10.49 0.90 -4.49
C ARG A 21 -9.63 1.01 -3.23
N PRO A 22 -9.43 2.23 -2.70
CA PRO A 22 -8.72 2.50 -1.44
C PRO A 22 -8.94 1.47 -0.34
N LYS A 23 -10.20 1.21 0.00
CA LYS A 23 -10.58 0.23 1.03
C LYS A 23 -10.09 -1.18 0.72
N GLN A 24 -10.19 -1.62 -0.53
CA GLN A 24 -9.74 -2.95 -0.93
C GLN A 24 -8.22 -3.09 -0.82
N CYS A 25 -7.47 -2.04 -1.15
CA CYS A 25 -6.02 -2.01 -0.94
C CYS A 25 -5.66 -2.12 0.54
N ILE A 26 -6.33 -1.33 1.40
CA ILE A 26 -6.11 -1.34 2.85
C ILE A 26 -6.43 -2.72 3.43
N ASP A 27 -7.61 -3.26 3.11
CA ASP A 27 -8.06 -4.56 3.63
C ASP A 27 -7.14 -5.70 3.17
N ALA A 28 -6.64 -5.64 1.93
CA ALA A 28 -5.71 -6.64 1.38
C ALA A 28 -4.33 -6.61 2.05
N ALA A 29 -3.82 -5.43 2.41
CA ALA A 29 -2.49 -5.27 3.00
C ALA A 29 -2.47 -5.38 4.52
N LEU A 30 -3.54 -4.97 5.22
CA LEU A 30 -3.55 -4.84 6.67
C LEU A 30 -3.30 -6.17 7.41
N LYS A 31 -3.97 -7.24 6.97
CA LYS A 31 -3.81 -8.56 7.59
C LYS A 31 -2.38 -9.12 7.42
N PRO A 32 -1.80 -9.15 6.20
CA PRO A 32 -0.40 -9.52 6.02
C PRO A 32 0.56 -8.73 6.91
N LEU A 33 0.38 -7.41 7.04
CA LEU A 33 1.23 -6.57 7.89
C LEU A 33 1.13 -6.97 9.36
N LEU A 34 -0.09 -7.19 9.88
CA LEU A 34 -0.31 -7.58 11.27
C LEU A 34 0.25 -8.96 11.62
N GLU A 35 0.28 -9.89 10.66
CA GLU A 35 0.75 -11.25 10.88
C GLU A 35 2.27 -11.40 10.72
N ASN A 36 2.91 -10.52 9.96
CA ASN A 36 4.33 -10.65 9.61
C ASN A 36 5.24 -9.59 10.24
N ILE A 37 4.69 -8.52 10.82
CA ILE A 37 5.47 -7.44 11.43
C ILE A 37 5.09 -7.33 12.91
N ASP A 38 6.02 -7.71 13.79
CA ASP A 38 5.89 -7.46 15.22
C ASP A 38 6.42 -6.06 15.55
N ILE A 39 5.58 -5.25 16.19
CA ILE A 39 5.97 -3.94 16.69
C ILE A 39 5.46 -3.78 18.11
N ARG A 40 6.40 -3.54 19.03
CA ARG A 40 6.08 -3.30 20.44
C ARG A 40 5.49 -1.90 20.60
N ILE A 41 4.18 -1.86 20.81
CA ILE A 41 3.41 -0.65 21.11
C ILE A 41 3.03 -0.65 22.59
N ASN A 42 3.14 0.52 23.21
CA ASN A 42 2.81 0.75 24.62
C ASN A 42 1.61 1.68 24.70
N GLY A 43 0.82 1.56 25.77
CA GLY A 43 -0.36 2.41 26.00
C GLY A 43 -1.61 1.89 25.30
N SER A 44 -2.52 2.79 24.94
CA SER A 44 -3.82 2.45 24.34
C SER A 44 -3.76 2.21 22.83
N LEU A 45 -2.60 2.39 22.20
CA LEU A 45 -2.42 2.22 20.77
C LEU A 45 -2.17 0.75 20.43
N SER A 46 -2.78 0.26 19.35
CA SER A 46 -2.52 -1.08 18.81
C SER A 46 -1.73 -1.04 17.50
N SER A 47 -1.09 -2.16 17.15
CA SER A 47 -0.38 -2.30 15.86
C SER A 47 -1.35 -2.15 14.68
N LYS A 48 -2.62 -2.51 14.88
CA LYS A 48 -3.69 -2.30 13.92
C LYS A 48 -3.93 -0.82 13.66
N ASP A 49 -4.01 0.00 14.69
CA ASP A 49 -4.22 1.45 14.54
C ASP A 49 -3.05 2.09 13.79
N LEU A 50 -1.82 1.65 14.10
CA LEU A 50 -0.60 2.12 13.44
C LEU A 50 -0.59 1.77 11.95
N PHE A 51 -0.74 0.49 11.62
CA PHE A 51 -0.69 0.03 10.22
C PHE A 51 -1.89 0.53 9.42
N TYR A 52 -3.08 0.57 10.01
CA TYR A 52 -4.25 1.13 9.34
C TYR A 52 -4.04 2.61 8.99
N THR A 53 -3.53 3.40 9.93
CA THR A 53 -3.19 4.82 9.67
C THR A 53 -2.13 4.96 8.58
N ALA A 54 -1.08 4.13 8.61
CA ALA A 54 -0.03 4.12 7.58
C ALA A 54 -0.60 3.77 6.18
N MET A 55 -1.49 2.79 6.10
CA MET A 55 -2.14 2.41 4.84
C MET A 55 -3.08 3.49 4.31
N CYS A 56 -3.84 4.15 5.18
CA CYS A 56 -4.67 5.29 4.77
C CYS A 56 -3.78 6.40 4.17
N MET A 57 -2.70 6.78 4.86
CA MET A 57 -1.76 7.77 4.33
C MET A 57 -1.15 7.36 3.00
N ALA A 58 -0.77 6.09 2.84
CA ALA A 58 -0.16 5.58 1.60
C ALA A 58 -1.13 5.67 0.42
N VAL A 59 -2.39 5.29 0.64
CA VAL A 59 -3.44 5.34 -0.39
C VAL A 59 -3.77 6.78 -0.79
N ASP A 60 -3.83 7.69 0.17
CA ASP A 60 -4.16 9.10 -0.08
C ASP A 60 -2.93 9.95 -0.45
N LYS A 61 -1.74 9.34 -0.54
CA LYS A 61 -0.46 10.04 -0.79
C LYS A 61 -0.21 11.18 0.21
N SER A 62 -0.62 10.97 1.46
CA SER A 62 -0.47 11.92 2.56
C SER A 62 0.83 11.68 3.32
N SER A 63 1.26 12.69 4.05
CA SER A 63 2.37 12.62 5.00
C SER A 63 1.88 12.35 6.42
N VAL A 64 2.81 11.91 7.29
CA VAL A 64 2.59 11.82 8.74
C VAL A 64 2.12 13.17 9.33
N HIS A 65 2.67 14.27 8.83
CA HIS A 65 2.35 15.61 9.32
C HIS A 65 0.92 16.05 8.93
N SER A 66 0.44 15.63 7.77
CA SER A 66 -0.90 15.99 7.27
C SER A 66 -1.99 14.99 7.66
N ALA A 67 -1.64 13.85 8.27
CA ALA A 67 -2.60 12.78 8.59
C ALA A 67 -3.80 13.28 9.42
N SER A 68 -3.56 14.09 10.44
CA SER A 68 -4.63 14.63 11.32
C SER A 68 -5.57 15.62 10.63
N LYS A 69 -5.22 16.11 9.42
CA LYS A 69 -6.10 16.95 8.61
C LYS A 69 -7.11 16.13 7.81
N HIS A 70 -6.78 14.87 7.54
CA HIS A 70 -7.57 13.99 6.67
C HIS A 70 -8.33 12.92 7.45
N TYR A 71 -7.85 12.55 8.63
CA TYR A 71 -8.40 11.44 9.41
C TYR A 71 -8.71 11.86 10.85
N GLN A 72 -9.81 11.31 11.37
CA GLN A 72 -10.21 11.42 12.77
C GLN A 72 -9.81 10.15 13.50
N GLU A 73 -9.68 10.25 14.84
CA GLU A 73 -9.40 9.09 15.71
C GLU A 73 -8.10 8.34 15.38
N ILE A 74 -7.15 9.01 14.73
CA ILE A 74 -5.84 8.45 14.43
C ILE A 74 -4.83 8.76 15.55
N PRO A 75 -3.71 8.00 15.63
CA PRO A 75 -2.62 8.33 16.52
C PRO A 75 -2.07 9.73 16.19
N CYS A 76 -1.69 10.49 17.21
CA CYS A 76 -1.07 11.80 16.98
C CYS A 76 0.28 11.63 16.26
N GLU A 77 0.71 12.69 15.55
CA GLU A 77 1.96 12.69 14.77
C GLU A 77 3.16 12.18 15.58
N THR A 78 3.32 12.65 16.82
CA THR A 78 4.42 12.25 17.70
C THR A 78 4.42 10.74 17.98
N SER A 79 3.26 10.18 18.33
CA SER A 79 3.13 8.74 18.59
C SER A 79 3.36 7.92 17.33
N LEU A 80 2.79 8.34 16.20
CA LEU A 80 2.97 7.66 14.90
C LEU A 80 4.45 7.60 14.52
N ARG A 81 5.18 8.71 14.60
CA ARG A 81 6.64 8.75 14.34
C ARG A 81 7.42 7.88 15.32
N TYR A 82 7.10 7.98 16.61
CA TYR A 82 7.79 7.23 17.66
C TYR A 82 7.69 5.72 17.45
N HIS A 83 6.49 5.22 17.10
CA HIS A 83 6.29 3.79 16.89
C HIS A 83 6.86 3.32 15.55
N LEU A 84 6.63 4.04 14.44
CA LEU A 84 7.18 3.64 13.13
C LEU A 84 8.71 3.60 13.11
N ARG A 85 9.39 4.47 13.89
CA ARG A 85 10.86 4.45 14.02
C ARG A 85 11.41 3.14 14.59
N LYS A 86 10.58 2.33 15.26
CA LYS A 86 11.00 1.05 15.83
C LYS A 86 11.15 -0.06 14.79
N LEU A 87 10.65 0.15 13.57
CA LEU A 87 10.75 -0.84 12.50
C LEU A 87 12.18 -0.84 11.92
N SER A 88 12.78 -2.02 11.78
CA SER A 88 14.00 -2.18 10.99
C SER A 88 13.67 -2.37 9.52
N LEU A 89 14.40 -1.68 8.64
CA LEU A 89 14.28 -1.89 7.20
C LEU A 89 14.69 -3.32 6.81
N GLU A 90 15.66 -3.91 7.49
CA GLU A 90 16.12 -5.27 7.22
C GLU A 90 15.04 -6.30 7.58
N GLU A 91 14.38 -6.14 8.73
CA GLU A 91 13.25 -6.99 9.14
C GLU A 91 12.08 -6.85 8.18
N LEU A 92 11.79 -5.64 7.71
CA LEU A 92 10.75 -5.39 6.71
C LEU A 92 11.06 -6.08 5.38
N ILE A 93 12.32 -6.04 4.92
CA ILE A 93 12.75 -6.74 3.70
C ILE A 93 12.59 -8.25 3.85
N GLN A 94 12.96 -8.82 5.00
CA GLN A 94 12.79 -10.25 5.28
C GLN A 94 11.31 -10.67 5.32
N ALA A 95 10.44 -9.83 5.88
CA ALA A 95 9.00 -10.09 5.94
C ALA A 95 8.29 -9.89 4.58
N ASN A 96 8.90 -9.16 3.64
CA ASN A 96 8.26 -8.75 2.39
C ASN A 96 7.77 -9.93 1.55
N GLU A 97 8.56 -11.00 1.44
CA GLU A 97 8.15 -12.21 0.71
C GLU A 97 6.85 -12.79 1.28
N ASN A 98 6.77 -12.97 2.60
CA ASN A 98 5.58 -13.51 3.26
C ASN A 98 4.37 -12.59 3.11
N ILE A 99 4.58 -11.27 3.18
CA ILE A 99 3.53 -10.27 2.99
C ILE A 99 2.97 -10.34 1.56
N LEU A 100 3.84 -10.42 0.54
CA LEU A 100 3.46 -10.48 -0.86
C LEU A 100 2.77 -11.81 -1.22
N LEU A 101 3.25 -12.92 -0.65
CA LEU A 101 2.73 -14.26 -0.90
C LEU A 101 1.42 -14.54 -0.15
N HIS A 102 1.10 -13.77 0.90
CA HIS A 102 -0.05 -13.98 1.78
C HIS A 102 -1.38 -14.24 1.05
N SER A 103 -1.68 -13.43 0.04
CA SER A 103 -2.92 -13.54 -0.76
C SER A 103 -2.72 -14.26 -2.10
N SER A 104 -1.48 -14.39 -2.57
CA SER A 104 -1.17 -14.83 -3.93
C SER A 104 -0.82 -16.32 -4.04
N VAL A 105 -0.51 -17.01 -2.93
CA VAL A 105 -0.26 -18.47 -2.93
C VAL A 105 -1.45 -19.25 -3.51
N GLY A 106 -2.69 -18.79 -3.29
CA GLY A 106 -3.88 -19.41 -3.88
C GLY A 106 -4.09 -19.10 -5.36
N THR A 107 -3.41 -18.09 -5.90
CA THR A 107 -3.53 -17.65 -7.30
C THR A 107 -2.59 -18.43 -8.21
N LEU A 108 -1.40 -18.76 -7.71
CA LEU A 108 -0.39 -19.51 -8.45
C LEU A 108 -0.67 -21.02 -8.41
N LYS A 109 -1.14 -21.56 -9.53
CA LYS A 109 -1.31 -23.00 -9.74
C LYS A 109 0.04 -23.70 -10.00
N PRO A 110 0.28 -24.88 -9.39
CA PRO A 110 1.41 -25.74 -9.75
C PRO A 110 1.45 -26.04 -11.25
N GLU A 111 2.65 -26.24 -11.79
CA GLU A 111 2.92 -26.64 -13.19
C GLU A 111 2.51 -25.63 -14.27
N LYS A 112 1.90 -24.50 -13.89
CA LYS A 112 1.61 -23.40 -14.82
C LYS A 112 2.84 -22.50 -14.97
N LYS A 113 3.17 -22.14 -16.21
CA LYS A 113 4.20 -21.14 -16.52
C LYS A 113 3.62 -19.74 -16.32
N TYR A 114 4.39 -18.88 -15.65
CA TYR A 114 4.06 -17.48 -15.43
C TYR A 114 5.18 -16.61 -16.01
N GLU A 115 4.79 -15.48 -16.57
CA GLU A 115 5.71 -14.41 -16.94
C GLU A 115 5.63 -13.35 -15.84
N PHE A 116 6.78 -12.97 -15.29
CA PHE A 116 6.88 -11.96 -14.26
C PHE A 116 7.58 -10.73 -14.84
N ALA A 117 6.95 -9.57 -14.68
CA ALA A 117 7.62 -8.30 -14.96
C ALA A 117 8.60 -8.00 -13.82
N ILE A 118 9.87 -7.82 -14.16
CA ILE A 118 10.92 -7.42 -13.23
C ILE A 118 11.46 -6.09 -13.74
N ASP A 119 11.34 -5.06 -12.91
CA ASP A 119 11.86 -3.72 -13.20
C ASP A 119 12.65 -3.22 -11.97
N PHE A 120 13.61 -2.34 -12.21
CA PHE A 120 14.46 -1.77 -11.16
C PHE A 120 14.15 -0.29 -11.02
N THR A 121 13.76 0.12 -9.81
CA THR A 121 13.58 1.53 -9.48
C THR A 121 14.72 1.96 -8.56
N ASN A 122 15.30 3.13 -8.83
CA ASN A 122 16.26 3.77 -7.94
C ASN A 122 15.55 4.93 -7.25
N ASP A 123 15.22 4.75 -5.97
CA ASP A 123 14.59 5.76 -5.13
C ASP A 123 15.65 6.44 -4.27
N PRO A 124 16.27 7.54 -4.75
CA PRO A 124 17.37 8.18 -4.04
C PRO A 124 16.90 8.80 -2.72
N TYR A 125 17.58 8.46 -1.62
CA TYR A 125 17.41 9.14 -0.35
C TYR A 125 18.39 10.33 -0.25
N TYR A 126 17.85 11.54 -0.22
CA TYR A 126 18.64 12.79 -0.13
C TYR A 126 18.81 13.30 1.30
N GLY A 127 18.32 12.57 2.31
CA GLY A 127 18.48 12.94 3.71
C GLY A 127 19.89 12.63 4.23
N LYS A 128 20.19 13.17 5.42
CA LYS A 128 21.39 12.73 6.15
C LYS A 128 21.15 11.34 6.72
N VAL A 129 22.16 10.48 6.63
CA VAL A 129 22.17 9.21 7.36
C VAL A 129 22.65 9.52 8.77
N ASP A 130 21.89 9.10 9.78
CA ASP A 130 22.35 9.21 11.16
C ASP A 130 23.64 8.38 11.30
N SER A 131 24.75 9.06 11.66
CA SER A 131 26.09 8.49 11.80
C SER A 131 26.26 7.78 13.14
#